data_AF-Q5QKY2-F1
#
_entry.id   AF-Q5QKY2-F1
#
_cell.length_a   1.000
_cell.length_b   1.000
_cell.length_c   1.000
_cell.angle_alpha   90.00
_cell.angle_beta   90.00
_cell.angle_gamma   90.00
#
_symmetry.space_group_name_H-M   'P 1'
#
loop_
_entity.id
_entity.type
_entity.pdbx_description
1 polymer ?
#
loop_
_entity_poly.entity_id
_entity_poly.type
_entity_poly.pdbx_seq_one_letter_code
_entity_poly.pdbx_strand_id
1 'polypeptide(L)'
;MTVNKKRRRVLVTVSPEMYELVQAVSNEANVATSNLLGEMIEECKPAFEAMLTAVRQAKNKNADTFDTLQRLLISAQSQVTDAQIDLLDEQKKLRRQTSEK
;
A
#
# COMPACT_ATOMS: atom_id res chain seq x y z
N MET A 1 21.65 0.13 18.53
CA MET A 1 22.34 -0.27 17.27
C MET A 1 21.59 0.35 16.10
N THR A 2 22.06 1.46 15.55
CA THR A 2 21.47 2.12 14.38
C THR A 2 21.91 1.38 13.13
N VAL A 3 21.10 0.42 12.68
CA VAL A 3 21.27 -0.22 11.38
C VAL A 3 21.15 0.87 10.33
N ASN A 4 22.27 1.30 9.75
CA ASN A 4 22.31 2.27 8.66
C ASN A 4 21.65 1.64 7.42
N LYS A 5 20.32 1.76 7.33
CA LYS A 5 19.50 1.29 6.20
C LYS A 5 19.98 2.07 4.97
N LYS A 6 20.87 1.47 4.16
CA LYS A 6 21.39 2.09 2.92
C LYS A 6 20.21 2.40 2.00
N ARG A 7 19.72 3.65 2.03
CA ARG A 7 18.65 4.12 1.15
C ARG A 7 19.15 4.10 -0.29
N ARG A 8 18.34 3.58 -1.21
CA ARG A 8 18.62 3.58 -2.64
C ARG A 8 17.77 4.66 -3.31
N ARG A 9 18.37 5.41 -4.24
CA ARG A 9 17.64 6.40 -5.05
C ARG A 9 16.95 5.68 -6.20
N VAL A 10 15.66 5.97 -6.38
CA VAL A 10 14.85 5.47 -7.49
C VAL A 10 14.25 6.68 -8.19
N LEU A 11 14.37 6.74 -9.51
CA LEU A 11 13.70 7.73 -10.34
C LEU A 11 12.47 7.06 -10.97
N VAL A 12 11.30 7.66 -10.79
CA VAL A 12 10.04 7.16 -11.35
C VAL A 12 9.45 8.24 -12.24
N THR A 13 8.99 7.85 -13.43
CA THR A 13 8.24 8.74 -14.32
C THR A 13 6.77 8.41 -14.20
N VAL A 14 5.94 9.42 -13.98
CA VAL A 14 4.49 9.30 -13.87
C VAL A 14 3.82 10.23 -14.88
N SER A 15 2.54 10.01 -15.17
CA SER A 15 1.77 10.92 -16.03
C SER A 15 1.60 12.29 -15.35
N PRO A 16 1.40 13.37 -16.13
CA PRO A 16 1.14 14.70 -15.57
C PRO A 16 -0.06 14.72 -14.61
N GLU A 17 -1.15 14.04 -14.97
CA GLU A 17 -2.36 13.93 -14.15
C GLU A 17 -2.09 13.27 -12.78
N MET A 18 -1.28 12.20 -12.76
CA MET A 18 -0.91 11.53 -11.52
C MET A 18 0.01 12.43 -10.67
N TYR A 19 0.92 13.16 -11.31
CA TYR A 19 1.79 14.09 -10.61
C TYR A 19 0.99 15.19 -9.90
N GLU A 20 0.02 15.80 -10.58
CA GLU A 20 -0.87 16.81 -9.98
C GLU A 20 -1.65 16.28 -8.77
N LEU A 21 -2.18 15.06 -8.88
CA LEU A 21 -2.87 14.37 -7.79
C LEU A 21 -1.96 14.16 -6.58
N VAL A 22 -0.75 13.63 -6.81
CA VAL A 22 0.23 13.40 -5.74
C VAL A 22 0.66 14.73 -5.10
N GLN A 23 0.83 15.78 -5.90
CA GLN A 23 1.16 17.13 -5.42
C GLN A 23 0.04 17.68 -4.52
N ALA A 24 -1.22 17.52 -4.92
CA ALA A 24 -2.37 17.97 -4.14
C ALA A 24 -2.45 17.27 -2.77
N VAL A 25 -2.29 15.94 -2.75
CA VAL A 25 -2.28 15.16 -1.50
C VAL A 25 -1.10 15.56 -0.60
N SER A 26 0.08 15.75 -1.19
CA SER A 26 1.29 16.18 -0.49
C SER A 26 1.11 17.56 0.18
N ASN A 27 0.47 18.50 -0.52
CA ASN A 27 0.18 19.83 0.02
C ASN A 27 -0.83 19.78 1.17
N GLU A 28 -1.92 19.01 1.00
CA GLU A 28 -2.97 18.90 2.02
C GLU A 28 -2.45 18.20 3.29
N ALA A 29 -1.62 17.18 3.14
CA ALA A 29 -0.99 16.48 4.25
C ALA A 29 0.19 17.26 4.88
N ASN A 30 0.65 18.34 4.25
CA ASN A 30 1.85 19.10 4.63
C ASN A 30 3.11 18.22 4.78
N VAL A 31 3.27 17.25 3.87
CA VAL A 31 4.42 16.33 3.82
C VAL A 31 5.10 16.46 2.47
N ALA A 32 6.44 16.38 2.44
CA ALA A 32 7.19 16.40 1.18
C ALA A 32 6.80 15.21 0.28
N THR A 33 6.55 15.48 -1.00
CA THR A 33 6.10 14.48 -1.99
C THR A 33 7.00 13.25 -2.06
N SER A 34 8.31 13.45 -1.94
CA SER A 34 9.29 12.36 -1.94
C SER A 34 9.17 11.44 -0.72
N ASN A 35 8.79 11.98 0.45
CA ASN A 35 8.56 11.18 1.64
C ASN A 35 7.25 10.41 1.53
N LEU A 36 6.17 11.08 1.11
CA LEU A 36 4.87 10.45 0.87
C LEU A 36 5.00 9.25 -0.07
N LEU A 37 5.60 9.45 -1.25
CA LEU A 37 5.83 8.36 -2.21
C LEU A 37 6.76 7.28 -1.66
N GLY A 38 7.79 7.66 -0.91
CA GLY A 38 8.72 6.71 -0.30
C GLY A 38 8.04 5.79 0.71
N GLU A 39 7.17 6.33 1.56
CA GLU A 39 6.40 5.58 2.56
C GLU A 39 5.38 4.67 1.88
N MET A 40 4.58 5.20 0.94
CA MET A 40 3.60 4.41 0.19
C MET A 40 4.24 3.24 -0.56
N ILE A 41 5.42 3.45 -1.16
CA ILE A 41 6.15 2.38 -1.86
C ILE A 41 6.66 1.31 -0.88
N GLU A 42 7.17 1.70 0.29
CA GLU A 42 7.64 0.75 1.31
C GLU A 42 6.47 -0.06 1.89
N GLU A 43 5.31 0.57 2.12
CA GLU A 43 4.07 -0.11 2.55
C GLU A 43 3.56 -1.10 1.51
N CYS A 44 3.75 -0.80 0.21
CA CYS A 44 3.39 -1.66 -0.89
C CYS A 44 4.35 -2.86 -1.09
N LYS A 45 5.38 -3.03 -0.25
CA LYS A 45 6.32 -4.16 -0.34
C LYS A 45 5.66 -5.55 -0.48
N PRO A 46 4.60 -5.91 0.28
CA PRO A 46 3.93 -7.21 0.12
C PRO A 46 3.34 -7.40 -1.28
N ALA A 47 2.81 -6.33 -1.89
CA ALA A 47 2.30 -6.37 -3.24
C ALA A 47 3.42 -6.60 -4.27
N PHE A 48 4.59 -5.97 -4.10
CA PHE A 48 5.75 -6.24 -4.95
C PHE A 48 6.26 -7.68 -4.82
N GLU A 49 6.26 -8.26 -3.62
CA GLU A 49 6.60 -9.67 -3.40
C GLU A 49 5.60 -10.62 -4.09
N ALA A 50 4.31 -10.30 -4.01
CA ALA A 50 3.25 -11.02 -4.71
C ALA A 50 3.42 -10.96 -6.23
N MET A 51 3.66 -9.76 -6.78
CA MET A 51 3.93 -9.55 -8.21
C MET A 51 5.16 -10.31 -8.67
N LEU A 52 6.26 -10.27 -7.91
CA LEU A 52 7.47 -11.00 -8.24
C LEU A 52 7.23 -12.52 -8.27
N THR A 53 6.45 -13.02 -7.31
CA THR A 53 6.06 -14.44 -7.25
C THR A 53 5.22 -14.82 -8.47
N ALA A 54 4.21 -14.03 -8.80
CA ALA A 54 3.36 -14.24 -9.98
C ALA A 54 4.16 -14.22 -11.29
N VAL A 55 5.09 -13.27 -11.45
CA VAL A 55 5.96 -13.18 -12.64
C VAL A 55 6.90 -14.39 -12.75
N ARG A 56 7.48 -14.85 -11.63
CA ARG A 56 8.34 -16.04 -11.60
C ARG A 56 7.57 -17.31 -11.97
N GLN A 57 6.35 -17.45 -11.46
CA GLN A 57 5.49 -18.60 -11.72
C GLN A 57 4.97 -18.61 -13.16
N ALA A 58 4.58 -17.45 -13.70
CA ALA A 58 4.19 -17.29 -15.10
C ALA A 58 5.33 -17.66 -16.07
N LYS A 59 6.58 -17.26 -15.75
CA LYS A 59 7.76 -17.64 -16.55
C LYS A 59 8.04 -19.15 -16.56
N ASN A 60 7.63 -19.86 -15.51
CA ASN A 60 7.86 -21.30 -15.36
C ASN A 60 6.69 -22.17 -15.89
N LYS A 61 5.64 -21.59 -16.48
CA LYS A 61 4.45 -22.30 -17.00
C LYS A 61 3.81 -23.30 -16.01
N ASN A 62 3.87 -23.02 -14.71
CA ASN A 62 3.33 -23.93 -13.69
C ASN A 62 1.84 -23.65 -13.43
N ALA A 63 1.02 -24.70 -13.37
CA ALA A 63 -0.39 -24.60 -12.98
C ALA A 63 -0.57 -24.07 -11.53
N ASP A 64 0.43 -24.26 -10.68
CA ASP A 64 0.47 -23.77 -9.28
C ASP A 64 0.53 -22.24 -9.15
N THR A 65 0.70 -21.52 -10.26
CA THR A 65 0.61 -20.05 -10.31
C THR A 65 -0.75 -19.56 -9.83
N PHE A 66 -1.82 -20.27 -10.21
CA PHE A 66 -3.18 -19.92 -9.84
C PHE A 66 -3.45 -20.18 -8.36
N ASP A 67 -2.95 -21.29 -7.78
CA ASP A 67 -3.12 -21.57 -6.35
C ASP A 67 -2.38 -20.55 -5.48
N THR A 68 -1.20 -20.12 -5.92
CA THR A 68 -0.41 -19.10 -5.19
C THR A 68 -1.04 -17.72 -5.29
N LEU A 69 -1.53 -17.33 -6.47
CA LEU A 69 -2.29 -16.10 -6.67
C LEU A 69 -3.59 -16.12 -5.86
N GLN A 70 -4.29 -17.25 -5.80
CA GLN A 70 -5.52 -17.39 -5.04
C GLN A 70 -5.27 -17.25 -3.53
N ARG A 71 -4.20 -17.88 -3.01
CA ARG A 71 -3.78 -17.69 -1.61
C ARG A 71 -3.39 -16.24 -1.31
N LEU A 72 -2.69 -15.58 -2.23
CA LEU A 72 -2.34 -14.16 -2.10
C LEU A 72 -3.58 -13.27 -2.11
N LEU A 73 -4.53 -13.50 -3.01
CA LEU A 73 -5.80 -12.77 -3.08
C LEU A 73 -6.63 -12.95 -1.81
N ILE A 74 -6.72 -14.17 -1.29
CA ILE A 74 -7.41 -14.45 -0.02
C ILE A 74 -6.74 -13.68 1.13
N SER A 75 -5.41 -13.68 1.19
CA SER A 75 -4.68 -12.95 2.23
C SER A 75 -4.87 -11.43 2.16
N ALA A 76 -4.84 -10.86 0.94
CA ALA A 76 -5.09 -9.44 0.72
C ALA A 76 -6.55 -9.07 1.05
N GLN A 77 -7.52 -9.92 0.70
CA GLN A 77 -8.92 -9.73 1.02
C GLN A 77 -9.15 -9.74 2.54
N SER A 78 -8.46 -10.63 3.28
CA SER A 78 -8.51 -10.65 4.74
C SER A 78 -8.02 -9.33 5.34
N GLN A 79 -6.87 -8.82 4.88
CA GLN A 79 -6.32 -7.55 5.35
C GLN A 79 -7.26 -6.36 5.05
N VAL A 80 -7.90 -6.35 3.89
CA VAL A 80 -8.91 -5.34 3.55
C VAL A 80 -10.13 -5.43 4.46
N THR A 81 -10.54 -6.65 4.84
CA THR A 81 -11.68 -6.87 5.72
C THR A 81 -11.37 -6.37 7.13
N ASP A 82 -10.17 -6.65 7.64
CA ASP A 82 -9.70 -6.15 8.93
C ASP A 82 -9.64 -4.61 8.94
N ALA A 83 -9.09 -3.99 7.90
CA ALA A 83 -9.08 -2.54 7.76
C ALA A 83 -10.48 -1.91 7.68
N GLN A 84 -11.45 -2.58 7.06
CA GLN A 84 -12.85 -2.11 7.04
C GLN A 84 -13.49 -2.16 8.44
N ILE A 85 -13.17 -3.18 9.25
CA ILE A 85 -13.64 -3.28 10.63
C ILE A 85 -13.04 -2.15 11.47
N ASP A 86 -11.75 -1.88 11.34
CA ASP A 86 -11.07 -0.80 12.06
C ASP A 86 -11.67 0.58 11.71
N LEU A 87 -11.96 0.84 10.44
CA LEU A 87 -12.62 2.07 9.99
C LEU A 87 -14.05 2.21 10.54
N LEU A 88 -14.81 1.12 10.62
CA LEU A 88 -16.14 1.13 11.24
C LEU A 88 -16.07 1.46 12.73
N ASP A 89 -15.07 0.95 13.43
CA ASP A 89 -14.86 1.21 14.84
C ASP A 89 -14.35 2.64 15.10
N GLU A 90 -13.48 3.18 14.26
CA GLU A 90 -13.12 4.60 14.29
C GLU A 90 -14.31 5.51 14.00
N GLN A 91 -15.13 5.19 12.99
CA GLN A 91 -16.34 5.96 12.68
C GLN A 91 -17.33 5.95 13.86
N LYS A 92 -17.52 4.81 14.53
CA LYS A 92 -18.35 4.71 15.74
C LYS A 92 -17.80 5.56 16.89
N LYS A 93 -16.47 5.57 17.10
CA LYS A 93 -15.82 6.40 18.13
C LYS A 93 -16.05 7.88 17.86
N LEU A 94 -15.85 8.33 16.62
CA LEU A 94 -16.09 9.72 16.21
C LEU A 94 -17.55 10.14 16.40
N ARG A 95 -18.52 9.29 16.01
CA ARG A 95 -19.95 9.58 16.21
C ARG A 95 -20.35 9.67 17.68
N ARG A 96 -19.74 8.85 18.56
CA ARG A 96 -19.99 8.93 20.01
C ARG A 96 -19.47 10.22 20.62
N GLN A 97 -18.27 10.65 20.22
CA GLN A 97 -17.68 11.92 20.70
C GLN A 97 -18.50 13.15 20.29
N THR A 98 -19.18 13.11 19.13
CA THR A 98 -20.05 14.21 18.69
C THR A 98 -21.42 14.23 19.40
N SER A 99 -21.84 13.10 20.01
CA SER A 99 -23.13 12.99 20.72
C SER A 99 -23.07 13.39 22.20
N GLU A 100 -21.87 13.60 22.76
CA GLU A 100 -21.62 14.04 24.15
C GLU A 100 -21.32 15.54 24.26
N LYS A 101 -21.52 16.32 23.18
CA LYS A 101 -21.53 17.79 23.16
C LYS A 101 -22.94 18.31 22.91
#